data_AF-A0A7S1AX17-F1
#
_entry.id   AF-A0A7S1AX17-F1
#
_cell.length_a   1.000
_cell.length_b   1.000
_cell.length_c   1.000
_cell.angle_alpha   90.00
_cell.angle_beta   90.00
_cell.angle_gamma   90.00
#
_symmetry.space_group_name_H-M   'P 1'
#
loop_
_entity.id
_entity.type
_entity.pdbx_description
1 polymer ?
#
loop_
_entity_poly.entity_id
_entity_poly.type
_entity_poly.pdbx_seq_one_letter_code
_entity_poly.pdbx_strand_id
1 'polypeptide(L)'
;LFLSTWVGPLRETMKSLIFSVFLALPCAEGLALRHSGALHVAEVSRARCVEIPESCADGVDQMLETASTIKEQVREELNATRARLHSIALDFVRCNTLTSQVSSYTSKFRAEAESHTSCRVRQKADFDASKNCKKLLTAVKANRTLLCERQSLTNNPNDLVSLCTPTLEEGLGMWLEDMTQTFRARYTQWKKDHDACQTAGSMIAPQEALCSVKEGTLNERAQECGRALDSVESFSCSWATGFAA
;
A
#
# COMPACT_ATOMS: atom_id res chain seq x y z
N LEU A 1 -45.84 0.55 -9.66
CA LEU A 1 -46.31 -0.53 -8.75
C LEU A 1 -45.07 -1.08 -8.05
N PHE A 2 -44.67 -0.75 -6.83
CA PHE A 2 -45.33 -0.15 -5.66
C PHE A 2 -44.56 1.08 -5.14
N LEU A 3 -45.33 2.01 -4.57
CA LEU A 3 -44.95 3.20 -3.81
C LEU A 3 -45.28 2.93 -2.32
N SER A 4 -44.42 3.41 -1.41
CA SER A 4 -44.76 4.13 -0.16
C SER A 4 -43.50 4.27 0.70
N THR A 5 -42.82 5.42 0.68
CA THR A 5 -43.00 6.64 1.51
C THR A 5 -42.46 6.50 2.94
N TRP A 6 -41.53 7.38 3.32
CA TRP A 6 -41.73 8.52 4.23
C TRP A 6 -40.42 9.36 4.30
N VAL A 7 -40.42 10.59 3.78
CA VAL A 7 -40.43 11.91 4.46
C VAL A 7 -39.13 12.25 5.22
N GLY A 8 -38.43 13.30 4.77
CA GLY A 8 -37.20 13.86 5.38
C GLY A 8 -37.46 14.65 6.69
N PRO A 9 -36.42 15.31 7.26
CA PRO A 9 -35.99 16.59 6.70
C PRO A 9 -34.47 16.94 6.81
N LEU A 10 -34.07 17.97 6.04
CA LEU A 10 -33.05 19.02 6.31
C LEU A 10 -31.58 18.67 6.66
N ARG A 11 -30.68 18.91 5.69
CA ARG A 11 -29.51 19.82 5.74
C ARG A 11 -28.86 20.09 7.12
N GLU A 12 -27.67 19.53 7.37
CA GLU A 12 -26.43 20.25 7.79
C GLU A 12 -25.27 19.30 8.24
N THR A 13 -24.08 19.61 7.73
CA THR A 13 -22.73 19.42 8.31
C THR A 13 -22.28 18.06 8.89
N MET A 14 -21.34 17.40 8.19
CA MET A 14 -20.28 16.61 8.82
C MET A 14 -18.90 17.11 8.34
N LYS A 15 -18.52 18.28 8.85
CA LYS A 15 -17.11 18.61 9.14
C LYS A 15 -16.95 18.40 10.64
N SER A 16 -15.76 17.93 11.06
CA SER A 16 -15.28 17.82 12.45
C SER A 16 -15.22 16.40 13.00
N LEU A 17 -14.10 15.71 12.70
CA LEU A 17 -13.51 14.68 13.55
C LEU A 17 -11.99 14.95 13.68
N ILE A 18 -11.65 16.19 14.03
CA ILE A 18 -10.33 16.56 14.53
C ILE A 18 -10.58 17.48 15.73
N PHE A 19 -11.03 16.93 16.86
CA PHE A 19 -11.08 17.66 18.12
C PHE A 19 -11.15 16.69 19.30
N SER A 20 -10.07 15.94 19.52
CA SER A 20 -9.96 15.06 20.70
C SER A 20 -8.56 15.03 21.33
N VAL A 21 -7.63 15.95 21.00
CA VAL A 21 -6.28 16.00 21.62
C VAL A 21 -5.82 17.44 21.97
N PHE A 22 -6.75 18.39 22.14
CA PHE A 22 -6.41 19.77 22.58
C PHE A 22 -7.10 20.17 23.89
N LEU A 23 -7.27 19.22 24.82
CA LEU A 23 -7.69 19.50 26.20
C LEU A 23 -6.67 18.94 27.19
N ALA A 24 -5.45 19.46 27.10
CA ALA A 24 -4.47 19.45 28.18
C ALA A 24 -3.47 20.61 27.96
N LEU A 25 -4.00 21.83 27.90
CA LEU A 25 -3.23 23.07 28.01
C LEU A 25 -3.49 23.63 29.41
N PRO A 26 -2.55 23.52 30.37
CA PRO A 26 -2.50 24.44 31.48
C PRO A 26 -1.77 25.69 30.97
N CYS A 27 -2.54 26.70 30.55
CA CYS A 27 -2.15 28.12 30.48
C CYS A 27 -3.31 28.93 29.88
N ALA A 28 -4.50 28.74 30.46
CA ALA A 28 -5.60 29.69 30.37
C ALA A 28 -5.86 30.19 31.79
N GLU A 29 -4.87 30.85 32.37
CA GLU A 29 -5.05 31.73 33.53
C GLU A 29 -4.26 33.00 33.25
N GLY A 30 -4.96 34.13 33.12
CA GLY A 30 -4.30 35.43 33.16
C GLY A 30 -4.67 36.46 32.09
N LEU A 31 -5.80 36.34 31.38
CA LEU A 31 -6.44 37.52 30.77
C LEU A 31 -7.55 38.04 31.69
N ALA A 32 -7.16 38.39 32.91
CA ALA A 32 -7.89 39.37 33.69
C ALA A 32 -7.19 40.71 33.44
N LEU A 33 -7.90 41.62 32.76
CA LEU A 33 -7.64 43.06 32.83
C LEU A 33 -7.56 43.46 34.31
N ARG A 34 -6.37 43.44 34.90
CA ARG A 34 -6.07 44.18 36.13
C ARG A 34 -5.65 45.58 35.73
N HIS A 35 -6.66 46.40 35.47
CA HIS A 35 -6.59 47.77 35.96
C HIS A 35 -6.40 47.74 37.48
N SER A 36 -5.68 48.74 37.98
CA SER A 36 -5.54 49.09 39.39
C SER A 36 -4.42 48.38 40.16
N GLY A 37 -3.20 48.86 39.93
CA GLY A 37 -2.18 48.98 40.96
C GLY A 37 -1.81 50.45 41.06
N ALA A 38 -2.48 51.16 41.97
CA ALA A 38 -2.28 52.57 42.25
C ALA A 38 -0.81 52.87 42.59
N LEU A 39 -0.09 53.44 41.63
CA LEU A 39 1.03 54.31 41.96
C LEU A 39 0.40 55.61 42.44
N HIS A 40 0.34 55.76 43.76
CA HIS A 40 0.02 57.02 44.43
C HIS A 40 1.17 58.01 44.15
N VAL A 41 1.30 58.45 42.91
CA VAL A 41 2.08 59.62 42.57
C VAL A 41 1.23 60.78 43.09
N ALA A 42 1.77 61.54 44.04
CA ALA A 42 1.13 62.78 44.47
C ALA A 42 0.79 63.56 43.20
N GLU A 43 -0.50 63.72 42.93
CA GLU A 43 -1.00 64.39 41.74
C GLU A 43 -0.58 65.86 41.86
N VAL A 44 0.58 66.20 41.29
CA VAL A 44 0.97 67.58 41.04
C VAL A 44 0.10 68.04 39.88
N SER A 45 -1.13 68.40 40.22
CA SER A 45 -2.04 68.99 39.26
C SER A 45 -1.57 70.41 38.97
N ARG A 46 -1.80 70.88 37.74
CA ARG A 46 -1.61 72.29 37.37
C ARG A 46 -2.29 73.23 38.38
N ALA A 47 -3.36 72.78 39.04
CA ALA A 47 -4.06 73.53 40.08
C ALA A 47 -3.20 73.79 41.33
N ARG A 48 -2.35 72.85 41.76
CA ARG A 48 -1.45 73.03 42.91
C ARG A 48 -0.28 73.98 42.62
N CYS A 49 0.23 73.94 41.39
CA CYS A 49 1.27 74.86 40.89
C CYS A 49 0.75 76.31 40.79
N VAL A 50 -0.54 76.51 40.48
CA VAL A 50 -1.16 77.85 40.49
C VAL A 50 -1.28 78.44 41.91
N GLU A 51 -1.42 77.60 42.93
CA GLU A 51 -1.52 78.03 44.34
C GLU A 51 -0.15 78.18 45.03
N ILE A 52 0.87 77.40 44.65
CA ILE A 52 2.23 77.44 45.21
C ILE A 52 3.26 77.47 44.06
N PRO A 53 3.76 78.64 43.64
CA PRO A 53 4.63 78.79 42.46
C PRO A 53 5.93 77.98 42.52
N GLU A 54 6.50 77.79 43.72
CA GLU A 54 7.73 77.01 43.91
C GLU A 54 7.50 75.51 43.64
N SER A 55 6.27 75.01 43.80
CA SER A 55 5.90 73.61 43.47
C SER A 55 5.83 73.33 41.97
N CYS A 56 5.88 74.37 41.12
CA CYS A 56 5.90 74.21 39.67
C CYS A 56 7.24 73.70 39.15
N ALA A 57 8.37 74.06 39.78
CA ALA A 57 9.70 73.61 39.35
C ALA A 57 9.86 72.10 39.56
N ASP A 58 9.50 71.61 40.75
CA ASP A 58 9.49 70.18 41.07
C ASP A 58 8.50 69.41 40.16
N GLY A 59 7.37 70.03 39.82
CA GLY A 59 6.39 69.46 38.88
C GLY A 59 6.91 69.36 37.44
N VAL A 60 7.74 70.30 36.98
CA VAL A 60 8.35 70.25 35.64
C VAL A 60 9.38 69.13 35.55
N ASP A 61 10.24 68.98 36.55
CA ASP A 61 11.24 67.90 36.58
C ASP A 61 10.56 66.53 36.66
N GLN A 62 9.52 66.39 37.49
CA GLN A 62 8.71 65.17 37.56
C GLN A 62 8.00 64.84 36.24
N MET A 63 7.52 65.85 35.51
CA MET A 63 6.91 65.67 34.19
C MET A 63 7.93 65.34 33.10
N LEU A 64 9.14 65.89 33.16
CA LEU A 64 10.24 65.54 32.26
C LEU A 64 10.70 64.10 32.48
N GLU A 65 10.82 63.67 33.74
CA GLU A 65 11.14 62.29 34.11
C GLU A 65 10.03 61.34 33.62
N THR A 66 8.76 61.66 33.90
CA THR A 66 7.60 60.90 33.42
C THR A 66 7.59 60.80 31.88
N ALA A 67 7.86 61.90 31.17
CA ALA A 67 7.93 61.92 29.71
C ALA A 67 9.12 61.08 29.18
N SER A 68 10.23 61.04 29.90
CA SER A 68 11.38 60.18 29.58
C SER A 68 11.03 58.70 29.76
N THR A 69 10.39 58.35 30.88
CA THR A 69 9.90 56.98 31.14
C THR A 69 8.90 56.52 30.08
N ILE A 70 7.94 57.39 29.71
CA ILE A 70 6.96 57.08 28.65
C ILE A 70 7.68 56.85 27.32
N LYS A 71 8.68 57.67 26.97
CA LYS A 71 9.46 57.48 25.72
C LYS A 71 10.18 56.15 25.69
N GLU A 72 10.78 55.73 26.81
CA GLU A 72 11.49 54.46 26.87
C GLU A 72 10.52 53.27 26.80
N GLN A 73 9.40 53.32 27.54
CA GLN A 73 8.34 52.31 27.46
C GLN A 73 7.78 52.17 26.03
N VAL A 74 7.49 53.28 25.36
CA VAL A 74 7.03 53.27 23.96
C VAL A 74 8.09 52.66 23.04
N ARG A 75 9.38 52.93 23.27
CA ARG A 75 10.47 52.37 22.49
C ARG A 75 10.60 50.86 22.68
N GLU A 76 10.49 50.39 23.92
CA GLU A 76 10.48 48.96 24.26
C GLU A 76 9.29 48.24 23.61
N GLU A 77 8.08 48.80 23.70
CA GLU A 77 6.88 48.24 23.06
C GLU A 77 7.00 48.22 21.53
N LEU A 78 7.56 49.26 20.91
CA LEU A 78 7.82 49.30 19.48
C LEU A 78 8.81 48.21 19.04
N ASN A 79 9.88 48.02 19.81
CA ASN A 79 10.87 46.98 19.55
C ASN A 79 10.28 45.58 19.74
N ALA A 80 9.50 45.36 20.80
CA ALA A 80 8.79 44.10 21.05
C ALA A 80 7.78 43.79 19.94
N THR A 81 7.03 44.80 19.49
CA THR A 81 6.09 44.68 18.38
C THR A 81 6.81 44.35 17.07
N ARG A 82 7.93 45.00 16.78
CA ARG A 82 8.76 44.71 15.59
C ARG A 82 9.30 43.28 15.62
N ALA A 83 9.80 42.82 16.78
CA ALA A 83 10.27 41.44 16.94
C ALA A 83 9.13 40.43 16.73
N ARG A 84 7.93 40.72 17.26
CA ARG A 84 6.74 39.87 17.09
C ARG A 84 6.30 39.79 15.62
N LEU A 85 6.28 40.91 14.90
CA LEU A 85 5.97 40.92 13.46
C LEU A 85 6.99 40.13 12.65
N HIS A 86 8.28 40.23 12.98
CA HIS A 86 9.32 39.43 12.34
C HIS A 86 9.14 37.93 12.61
N SER A 87 8.79 37.54 13.84
CA SER A 87 8.46 36.14 14.17
C SER A 87 7.28 35.62 13.35
N ILE A 88 6.20 36.39 13.26
CA ILE A 88 5.01 36.02 12.47
C ILE A 88 5.41 35.82 11.00
N ALA A 89 6.18 36.74 10.42
CA ALA A 89 6.65 36.62 9.04
C ALA A 89 7.48 35.35 8.81
N LEU A 90 8.36 35.00 9.76
CA LEU A 90 9.14 33.76 9.72
C LEU A 90 8.24 32.52 9.79
N ASP A 91 7.20 32.53 10.62
CA ASP A 91 6.25 31.42 10.75
C ASP A 91 5.51 31.16 9.42
N PHE A 92 5.13 32.21 8.70
CA PHE A 92 4.51 32.10 7.36
C PHE A 92 5.48 31.52 6.32
N VAL A 93 6.74 31.95 6.30
CA VAL A 93 7.79 31.37 5.44
C VAL A 93 7.98 29.88 5.75
N ARG A 94 8.01 29.53 7.04
CA ARG A 94 8.16 28.14 7.50
C ARG A 94 6.97 27.28 7.05
N CYS A 95 5.74 27.78 7.16
CA CYS A 95 4.53 27.10 6.68
C CYS A 95 4.54 26.86 5.15
N ASN A 96 5.02 27.83 4.38
CA ASN A 96 5.11 27.68 2.92
C ASN A 96 6.15 26.61 2.53
N THR A 97 7.25 26.54 3.29
CA THR A 97 8.29 25.50 3.16
C THR A 97 7.77 24.11 3.56
N LEU A 98 6.93 24.02 4.60
CA LEU A 98 6.23 22.78 4.95
C LEU A 98 5.29 22.32 3.83
N THR A 99 4.58 23.24 3.18
CA THR A 99 3.62 22.92 2.11
C THR A 99 4.34 22.35 0.87
N SER A 100 5.48 22.94 0.48
CA SER A 100 6.29 22.43 -0.62
C SER A 100 6.93 21.07 -0.30
N GLN A 101 7.30 20.83 0.96
CA GLN A 101 7.81 19.53 1.41
C GLN A 101 6.73 18.45 1.44
N VAL A 102 5.54 18.76 1.98
CA VAL A 102 4.39 17.83 2.02
C VAL A 102 3.91 17.46 0.61
N SER A 103 3.84 18.43 -0.30
CA SER A 103 3.47 18.15 -1.70
C SER A 103 4.52 17.31 -2.42
N SER A 104 5.82 17.59 -2.21
CA SER A 104 6.91 16.76 -2.73
C SER A 104 6.85 15.33 -2.20
N TYR A 105 6.62 15.17 -0.89
CA TYR A 105 6.44 13.86 -0.26
C TYR A 105 5.25 13.10 -0.83
N THR A 106 4.09 13.74 -0.91
CA THR A 106 2.86 13.12 -1.43
C THR A 106 3.04 12.64 -2.87
N SER A 107 3.71 13.44 -3.69
CA SER A 107 4.04 13.08 -5.07
C SER A 107 4.96 11.85 -5.14
N LYS A 108 6.05 11.84 -4.36
CA LYS A 108 6.98 10.71 -4.30
C LYS A 108 6.33 9.44 -3.75
N PHE A 109 5.58 9.55 -2.65
CA PHE A 109 4.85 8.44 -2.06
C PHE A 109 3.88 7.84 -3.08
N ARG A 110 3.13 8.68 -3.80
CA ARG A 110 2.21 8.23 -4.86
C ARG A 110 2.97 7.47 -5.95
N ALA A 111 4.10 7.99 -6.43
CA ALA A 111 4.90 7.32 -7.44
C ALA A 111 5.41 5.94 -6.98
N GLU A 112 5.93 5.85 -5.75
CA GLU A 112 6.39 4.58 -5.15
C GLU A 112 5.22 3.58 -4.99
N ALA A 113 4.07 4.05 -4.50
CA ALA A 113 2.86 3.24 -4.34
C ALA A 113 2.29 2.73 -5.67
N GLU A 114 2.25 3.59 -6.71
CA GLU A 114 1.83 3.22 -8.06
C GLU A 114 2.80 2.21 -8.70
N SER A 115 4.10 2.37 -8.47
CA SER A 115 5.14 1.43 -8.90
C SER A 115 4.96 0.06 -8.25
N HIS A 116 4.82 0.00 -6.92
CA HIS A 116 4.58 -1.25 -6.19
C HIS A 116 3.25 -1.91 -6.61
N THR A 117 2.18 -1.13 -6.78
CA THR A 117 0.89 -1.64 -7.27
C THR A 117 1.03 -2.26 -8.64
N SER A 118 1.73 -1.59 -9.56
CA SER A 118 2.02 -2.12 -10.91
C SER A 118 2.85 -3.39 -10.86
N CYS A 119 3.81 -3.49 -9.92
CA CYS A 119 4.57 -4.72 -9.68
C CYS A 119 3.64 -5.87 -9.25
N ARG A 120 2.73 -5.63 -8.30
CA ARG A 120 1.79 -6.67 -7.82
C ARG A 120 0.84 -7.17 -8.90
N VAL A 121 0.42 -6.30 -9.81
CA VAL A 121 -0.37 -6.73 -10.99
C VAL A 121 0.43 -7.70 -11.86
N ARG A 122 1.72 -7.42 -12.11
CA ARG A 122 2.60 -8.33 -12.87
C ARG A 122 2.87 -9.63 -12.11
N GLN A 123 3.13 -9.55 -10.80
CA GLN A 123 3.28 -10.74 -9.95
C GLN A 123 2.05 -11.65 -10.00
N LYS A 124 0.85 -11.07 -10.02
CA LYS A 124 -0.37 -11.84 -10.18
C LYS A 124 -0.45 -12.52 -11.55
N ALA A 125 -0.07 -11.84 -12.62
CA ALA A 125 -0.01 -12.45 -13.96
C ALA A 125 0.99 -13.62 -14.01
N ASP A 126 2.17 -13.45 -13.41
CA ASP A 126 3.21 -14.50 -13.31
C ASP A 126 2.72 -15.69 -12.47
N PHE A 127 1.97 -15.41 -11.38
CA PHE A 127 1.34 -16.44 -10.55
C PHE A 127 0.30 -17.24 -11.32
N ASP A 128 -0.61 -16.56 -12.03
CA ASP A 128 -1.65 -17.20 -12.81
C ASP A 128 -1.03 -18.03 -13.96
N ALA A 129 0.05 -17.54 -14.59
CA ALA A 129 0.81 -18.30 -15.60
C ALA A 129 1.46 -19.56 -15.01
N SER A 130 2.14 -19.46 -13.87
CA SER A 130 2.75 -20.61 -13.16
C SER A 130 1.70 -21.65 -12.77
N LYS A 131 0.57 -21.19 -12.20
CA LYS A 131 -0.56 -22.04 -11.82
C LYS A 131 -1.16 -22.79 -13.02
N ASN A 132 -1.39 -22.08 -14.12
CA ASN A 132 -1.92 -22.69 -15.34
C ASN A 132 -0.95 -23.70 -15.95
N CYS A 133 0.37 -23.42 -15.88
CA CYS A 133 1.38 -24.38 -16.30
C CYS A 133 1.33 -25.67 -15.46
N LYS A 134 1.28 -25.56 -14.12
CA LYS A 134 1.18 -26.73 -13.23
C LYS A 134 -0.10 -27.54 -13.48
N LYS A 135 -1.23 -26.88 -13.76
CA LYS A 135 -2.47 -27.55 -14.18
C LYS A 135 -2.29 -28.33 -15.48
N LEU A 136 -1.70 -27.70 -16.50
CA LEU A 136 -1.42 -28.37 -17.77
C LEU A 136 -0.48 -29.56 -17.58
N LEU A 137 0.59 -29.41 -16.81
CA LEU A 137 1.51 -30.51 -16.50
C LEU A 137 0.78 -31.69 -15.84
N THR A 138 -0.13 -31.42 -14.91
CA THR A 138 -0.96 -32.45 -14.27
C THR A 138 -1.83 -33.16 -15.31
N ALA A 139 -2.46 -32.41 -16.22
CA ALA A 139 -3.26 -32.99 -17.31
C ALA A 139 -2.41 -33.81 -18.28
N VAL A 140 -1.20 -33.37 -18.62
CA VAL A 140 -0.25 -34.11 -19.48
C VAL A 140 0.16 -35.43 -18.80
N LYS A 141 0.48 -35.40 -17.50
CA LYS A 141 0.80 -36.61 -16.73
C LYS A 141 -0.39 -37.58 -16.68
N ALA A 142 -1.58 -37.08 -16.39
CA ALA A 142 -2.79 -37.90 -16.36
C ALA A 142 -3.10 -38.50 -17.75
N ASN A 143 -2.94 -37.72 -18.83
CA ASN A 143 -3.13 -38.20 -20.19
C ASN A 143 -2.14 -39.34 -20.52
N ARG A 144 -0.87 -39.21 -20.14
CA ARG A 144 0.10 -40.31 -20.28
C ARG A 144 -0.39 -41.55 -19.56
N THR A 145 -0.78 -41.44 -18.29
CA THR A 145 -1.28 -42.57 -17.50
C THR A 145 -2.42 -43.28 -18.23
N LEU A 146 -3.46 -42.54 -18.65
CA LEU A 146 -4.60 -43.09 -19.37
C LEU A 146 -4.22 -43.80 -20.68
N LEU A 147 -3.24 -43.25 -21.43
CA LEU A 147 -2.79 -43.85 -22.69
C LEU A 147 -1.96 -45.11 -22.47
N CYS A 148 -1.11 -45.11 -21.44
CA CYS A 148 -0.24 -46.23 -21.12
C CYS A 148 -0.98 -47.37 -20.39
N GLU A 149 -2.12 -47.09 -19.77
CA GLU A 149 -2.97 -48.08 -19.09
C GLU A 149 -4.02 -48.75 -20.00
N ARG A 150 -4.03 -48.41 -21.29
CA ARG A 150 -4.92 -49.05 -22.27
C ARG A 150 -4.76 -50.58 -22.25
N GLN A 151 -5.89 -51.28 -22.31
CA GLN A 151 -5.95 -52.75 -22.27
C GLN A 151 -5.05 -53.43 -23.30
N SER A 152 -4.91 -52.86 -24.49
CA SER A 152 -4.00 -53.37 -25.52
C SER A 152 -2.55 -53.49 -25.03
N LEU A 153 -2.13 -52.65 -24.08
CA LEU A 153 -0.79 -52.61 -23.50
C LEU A 153 -0.70 -53.35 -22.16
N THR A 154 -1.79 -53.44 -21.40
CA THR A 154 -1.80 -53.92 -20.02
C THR A 154 -2.48 -55.28 -19.81
N ASN A 155 -3.22 -55.79 -20.81
CA ASN A 155 -3.87 -57.09 -20.70
C ASN A 155 -2.84 -58.20 -20.45
N ASN A 156 -3.25 -59.19 -19.66
CA ASN A 156 -2.40 -60.31 -19.32
C ASN A 156 -2.16 -61.17 -20.59
N PRO A 157 -0.91 -61.43 -20.99
CA PRO A 157 -0.62 -62.33 -22.11
C PRO A 157 -1.22 -63.72 -21.92
N ASN A 158 -1.43 -64.15 -20.67
CA ASN A 158 -2.03 -65.44 -20.35
C ASN A 158 -3.48 -65.58 -20.82
N ASP A 159 -4.21 -64.47 -21.00
CA ASP A 159 -5.58 -64.46 -21.52
C ASP A 159 -5.63 -64.87 -23.01
N LEU A 160 -4.47 -64.96 -23.67
CA LEU A 160 -4.33 -65.33 -25.08
C LEU A 160 -3.89 -66.78 -25.27
N VAL A 161 -3.57 -67.50 -24.20
CA VAL A 161 -3.05 -68.89 -24.29
C VAL A 161 -4.06 -69.82 -24.97
N SER A 162 -5.36 -69.61 -24.75
CA SER A 162 -6.42 -70.39 -25.41
C SER A 162 -6.49 -70.19 -26.92
N LEU A 163 -5.94 -69.08 -27.44
CA LEU A 163 -5.86 -68.81 -28.87
C LEU A 163 -4.66 -69.51 -29.52
N CYS A 164 -3.71 -70.01 -28.74
CA CYS A 164 -2.48 -70.64 -29.24
C CYS A 164 -2.64 -72.13 -29.59
N THR A 165 -3.85 -72.69 -29.51
CA THR A 165 -4.10 -74.10 -29.81
C THR A 165 -5.39 -74.26 -30.62
N PRO A 166 -5.38 -75.00 -31.75
CA PRO A 166 -6.58 -75.25 -32.53
C PRO A 166 -7.57 -76.14 -31.76
N THR A 167 -8.85 -75.99 -32.04
CA THR A 167 -9.88 -76.91 -31.51
C THR A 167 -9.84 -78.25 -32.27
N LEU A 168 -10.36 -79.32 -31.66
CA LEU A 168 -10.34 -80.68 -32.24
C LEU A 168 -11.07 -80.80 -33.59
N GLU A 169 -12.01 -79.90 -33.87
CA GLU A 169 -12.85 -79.90 -35.07
C GLU A 169 -12.33 -78.96 -36.18
N GLU A 170 -11.30 -78.15 -35.88
CA GLU A 170 -10.80 -77.11 -36.78
C GLU A 170 -9.60 -77.60 -37.59
N GLY A 171 -9.62 -77.37 -38.90
CA GLY A 171 -8.49 -77.69 -39.77
C GLY A 171 -7.31 -76.74 -39.51
N LEU A 172 -6.11 -77.28 -39.32
CA LEU A 172 -4.89 -76.53 -38.98
C LEU A 172 -4.63 -75.33 -39.91
N GLY A 173 -4.87 -75.48 -41.23
CA GLY A 173 -4.67 -74.40 -42.19
C GLY A 173 -5.61 -73.20 -41.98
N MET A 174 -6.90 -73.44 -41.72
CA MET A 174 -7.87 -72.38 -41.45
C MET A 174 -7.58 -71.69 -40.12
N TRP A 175 -7.24 -72.46 -39.09
CA TRP A 175 -6.83 -71.93 -37.80
C TRP A 175 -5.61 -71.01 -37.91
N LEU A 176 -4.58 -71.41 -38.68
CA LEU A 176 -3.38 -70.60 -38.90
C LEU A 176 -3.70 -69.27 -39.60
N GLU A 177 -4.61 -69.28 -40.58
CA GLU A 177 -5.05 -68.05 -41.26
C GLU A 177 -5.81 -67.12 -40.31
N ASP A 178 -6.76 -67.64 -39.53
CA ASP A 178 -7.54 -66.87 -38.55
C ASP A 178 -6.64 -66.29 -37.44
N MET A 179 -5.71 -67.10 -36.92
CA MET A 179 -4.74 -66.64 -35.93
C MET A 179 -3.81 -65.59 -36.50
N THR A 180 -3.35 -65.75 -37.75
CA THR A 180 -2.54 -64.72 -38.42
C THR A 180 -3.27 -63.38 -38.47
N GLN A 181 -4.57 -63.38 -38.83
CA GLN A 181 -5.37 -62.16 -38.85
C GLN A 181 -5.56 -61.57 -37.44
N THR A 182 -5.89 -62.42 -36.46
CA THR A 182 -6.09 -62.03 -35.06
C THR A 182 -4.85 -61.40 -34.45
N PHE A 183 -3.68 -62.05 -34.57
CA PHE A 183 -2.42 -61.53 -34.05
C PHE A 183 -2.00 -60.24 -34.76
N ARG A 184 -2.20 -60.14 -36.09
CA ARG A 184 -1.89 -58.92 -36.85
C ARG A 184 -2.75 -57.73 -36.42
N ALA A 185 -4.04 -57.96 -36.20
CA ALA A 185 -4.95 -56.93 -35.71
C ALA A 185 -4.55 -56.45 -34.30
N ARG A 186 -4.28 -57.40 -33.39
CA ARG A 186 -3.83 -57.11 -32.02
C ARG A 186 -2.51 -56.36 -31.99
N TYR A 187 -1.52 -56.80 -32.77
CA TYR A 187 -0.22 -56.12 -32.87
C TYR A 187 -0.37 -54.70 -33.41
N THR A 188 -1.18 -54.49 -34.44
CA THR A 188 -1.46 -53.15 -34.98
C THR A 188 -2.06 -52.24 -33.90
N GLN A 189 -3.00 -52.73 -33.11
CA GLN A 189 -3.61 -51.97 -32.02
C GLN A 189 -2.62 -51.70 -30.88
N TRP A 190 -1.87 -52.72 -30.45
CA TRP A 190 -0.80 -52.59 -29.46
C TRP A 190 0.22 -51.53 -29.89
N LYS A 191 0.70 -51.60 -31.14
CA LYS A 191 1.69 -50.66 -31.66
C LYS A 191 1.17 -49.22 -31.65
N LYS A 192 -0.07 -49.01 -32.13
CA LYS A 192 -0.72 -47.70 -32.11
C LYS A 192 -0.81 -47.12 -30.70
N ASP A 193 -1.23 -47.92 -29.73
CA ASP A 193 -1.36 -47.48 -28.35
C ASP A 193 0.00 -47.27 -27.67
N HIS A 194 0.98 -48.11 -28.00
CA HIS A 194 2.36 -47.98 -27.53
C HIS A 194 2.98 -46.66 -28.00
N ASP A 195 2.87 -46.37 -29.30
CA ASP A 195 3.37 -45.13 -29.89
C ASP A 195 2.69 -43.90 -29.27
N ALA A 196 1.38 -43.97 -28.99
CA ALA A 196 0.64 -42.91 -28.29
C ALA A 196 1.12 -42.71 -26.84
N CYS A 197 1.31 -43.79 -26.09
CA CYS A 197 1.87 -43.76 -24.73
C CYS A 197 3.28 -43.15 -24.72
N GLN A 198 4.16 -43.55 -25.64
CA GLN A 198 5.51 -43.00 -25.78
C GLN A 198 5.49 -41.51 -26.10
N THR A 199 4.65 -41.11 -27.06
CA THR A 199 4.49 -39.71 -27.46
C THR A 199 3.97 -38.85 -26.32
N ALA A 200 2.99 -39.33 -25.54
CA ALA A 200 2.52 -38.61 -24.35
C ALA A 200 3.60 -38.52 -23.27
N GLY A 201 4.45 -39.55 -23.15
CA GLY A 201 5.59 -39.56 -22.27
C GLY A 201 6.64 -38.51 -22.59
N SER A 202 6.94 -38.30 -23.88
CA SER A 202 7.94 -37.32 -24.32
C SER A 202 7.52 -35.86 -24.08
N MET A 203 6.22 -35.60 -23.90
CA MET A 203 5.70 -34.25 -23.61
C MET A 203 5.87 -33.82 -22.14
N ILE A 204 6.12 -34.74 -21.21
CA ILE A 204 6.22 -34.41 -19.77
C ILE A 204 7.44 -33.55 -19.48
N ALA A 205 8.65 -34.01 -19.84
CA ALA A 205 9.88 -33.30 -19.47
C ALA A 205 9.97 -31.87 -20.04
N PRO A 206 9.60 -31.60 -21.31
CA PRO A 206 9.50 -30.23 -21.83
C PRO A 206 8.51 -29.37 -21.04
N GLN A 207 7.35 -29.92 -20.67
CA GLN A 207 6.34 -29.20 -19.90
C GLN A 207 6.81 -28.92 -18.47
N GLU A 208 7.53 -29.84 -17.82
CA GLU A 208 8.15 -29.63 -16.51
C GLU A 208 9.17 -28.49 -16.55
N ALA A 209 10.05 -28.49 -17.56
CA ALA A 209 11.02 -27.42 -17.75
C ALA A 209 10.34 -26.06 -17.95
N LEU A 210 9.29 -25.99 -18.78
CA LEU A 210 8.50 -24.76 -18.98
C LEU A 210 7.87 -24.27 -17.67
N CYS A 211 7.32 -25.16 -16.86
CA CYS A 211 6.72 -24.77 -15.58
C CYS A 211 7.76 -24.33 -14.57
N SER A 212 8.94 -24.97 -14.54
CA SER A 212 10.06 -24.53 -13.70
C SER A 212 10.51 -23.12 -14.04
N VAL A 213 10.58 -22.76 -15.33
CA VAL A 213 10.91 -21.39 -15.76
C VAL A 213 9.86 -20.39 -15.25
N LYS A 214 8.57 -20.71 -15.40
CA LYS A 214 7.48 -19.82 -14.91
C LYS A 214 7.49 -19.65 -13.39
N GLU A 215 7.84 -20.71 -12.66
CA GLU A 215 8.01 -20.65 -11.21
C GLU A 215 9.23 -19.80 -10.81
N GLY A 216 10.34 -19.92 -11.54
CA GLY A 216 11.50 -19.04 -11.39
C GLY A 216 11.13 -17.56 -11.59
N THR A 217 10.46 -17.22 -12.70
CA THR A 217 10.00 -15.86 -12.98
C THR A 217 9.07 -15.32 -11.89
N LEU A 218 8.14 -16.14 -11.38
CA LEU A 218 7.27 -15.75 -10.27
C LEU A 218 8.08 -15.42 -9.00
N ASN A 219 9.08 -16.23 -8.66
CA ASN A 219 9.91 -16.02 -7.48
C ASN A 219 10.74 -14.74 -7.61
N GLU A 220 11.36 -14.50 -8.77
CA GLU A 220 12.07 -13.26 -9.06
C GLU A 220 11.16 -12.04 -8.92
N ARG A 221 9.95 -12.11 -9.51
CA ARG A 221 8.95 -11.05 -9.40
C ARG A 221 8.50 -10.82 -7.97
N ALA A 222 8.34 -11.89 -7.18
CA ALA A 222 7.97 -11.79 -5.77
C ALA A 222 9.03 -11.03 -4.96
N GLN A 223 10.32 -11.31 -5.21
CA GLN A 223 11.42 -10.57 -4.59
C GLN A 223 11.45 -9.11 -5.02
N GLU A 224 11.27 -8.83 -6.32
CA GLU A 224 11.22 -7.45 -6.84
C GLU A 224 10.09 -6.64 -6.20
N CYS A 225 8.88 -7.19 -6.14
CA CYS A 225 7.75 -6.51 -5.50
C CYS A 225 7.94 -6.40 -3.97
N GLY A 226 8.64 -7.35 -3.35
CA GLY A 226 9.06 -7.25 -1.95
C GLY A 226 9.97 -6.04 -1.72
N ARG A 227 11.03 -5.87 -2.52
CA ARG A 227 11.92 -4.70 -2.43
C ARG A 227 11.19 -3.38 -2.69
N ALA A 228 10.23 -3.37 -3.62
CA ALA A 228 9.40 -2.20 -3.88
C ALA A 228 8.50 -1.86 -2.67
N LEU A 229 8.00 -2.87 -1.94
CA LEU A 229 7.28 -2.66 -0.69
C LEU A 229 8.20 -2.07 0.38
N ASP A 230 9.41 -2.63 0.56
CA ASP A 230 10.40 -2.13 1.50
C ASP A 230 10.75 -0.65 1.23
N SER A 231 10.81 -0.24 -0.05
CA SER A 231 11.01 1.15 -0.46
C SER A 231 9.86 2.05 0.02
N VAL A 232 8.60 1.63 -0.21
CA VAL A 232 7.41 2.36 0.24
C VAL A 232 7.38 2.49 1.76
N GLU A 233 7.68 1.41 2.48
CA GLU A 233 7.69 1.39 3.94
C GLU A 233 8.80 2.28 4.50
N SER A 234 10.04 2.14 4.00
CA SER A 234 11.18 2.96 4.40
C SER A 234 10.95 4.44 4.11
N PHE A 235 10.39 4.78 2.95
CA PHE A 235 10.02 6.15 2.60
C PHE A 235 8.96 6.72 3.56
N SER A 236 7.95 5.91 3.90
CA SER A 236 6.88 6.30 4.83
C SER A 236 7.39 6.50 6.25
N CYS A 237 8.21 5.57 6.75
CA CYS A 237 8.81 5.65 8.07
C CYS A 237 9.79 6.82 8.20
N SER A 238 10.65 7.05 7.19
CA SER A 238 11.61 8.16 7.18
C SER A 238 10.92 9.52 7.20
N TRP A 239 9.77 9.65 6.53
CA TRP A 239 8.96 10.85 6.61
C TRP A 239 8.34 11.03 7.99
N ALA A 240 7.74 9.98 8.56
CA ALA A 240 7.12 10.03 9.88
C ALA A 240 8.13 10.40 10.98
N THR A 241 9.37 9.92 10.90
CA THR A 241 10.41 10.20 11.90
C THR A 241 11.17 11.50 11.63
N GLY A 242 11.28 11.95 10.37
CA GLY A 242 11.97 13.19 10.00
C GLY A 242 11.13 14.46 10.10
N PHE A 243 9.79 14.38 10.12
CA PHE A 243 8.88 15.51 10.28
C PHE A 243 8.21 15.61 11.65
N ALA A 244 8.26 14.55 12.48
CA ALA A 244 7.66 14.54 13.82
C ALA A 244 8.65 14.85 14.95
N ALA A 245 9.76 15.54 14.67
CA ALA A 245 10.77 15.98 15.63
C ALA A 245 10.78 17.51 15.77
#